data_AF-A0AAV5B2W2-F1
#
_entry.id   AF-A0AAV5B2W2-F1
#
_cell.length_a   1.000
_cell.length_b   1.000
_cell.length_c   1.000
_cell.angle_alpha   90.00
_cell.angle_beta   90.00
_cell.angle_gamma   90.00
#
_symmetry.space_group_name_H-M   'P 1'
#
loop_
_entity.id
_entity.type
_entity.pdbx_description
1 polymer ?
#
loop_
_entity_poly.entity_id
_entity_poly.type
_entity_poly.pdbx_seq_one_letter_code
_entity_poly.pdbx_strand_id
1 'polypeptide(L)'
;MDQGTVRGGWRISEVERLLGLGRRDIQRACYGGRGGVAILDPTDTAWGRRTYDGHDLAQLFLVGQLRRRGLSLPEVKAEFEDSRAAGRTVEDMLAVQVARLREQAEEVAGRLLQAEALLAAVGGDVGAVEGIVARHVRVQEALDPDLPSGDDGGRVPSPLAVLLAAPGLVDGPGMALAVDLWLGPGSSEAVRKAAEAAATREETIGESDEKKR
;
A
#
# COMPACT_ATOMS: atom_id res chain seq x y z
N MET A 1 15.92 8.42 -41.16
CA MET A 1 15.31 9.64 -40.59
C MET A 1 13.99 9.87 -41.31
N ASP A 2 13.00 10.46 -40.60
CA ASP A 2 11.60 10.71 -40.98
C ASP A 2 10.61 9.60 -40.52
N GLN A 3 9.67 9.73 -39.56
CA GLN A 3 9.21 10.80 -38.65
C GLN A 3 8.67 10.22 -37.33
N GLY A 4 8.67 11.05 -36.28
CA GLY A 4 8.50 10.71 -34.87
C GLY A 4 7.14 10.18 -34.42
N THR A 5 7.18 9.12 -33.60
CA THR A 5 6.13 8.73 -32.66
C THR A 5 6.07 9.72 -31.50
N VAL A 6 5.29 10.79 -31.65
CA VAL A 6 4.81 11.58 -30.51
C VAL A 6 3.68 10.78 -29.86
N ARG A 7 3.94 10.21 -28.67
CA ARG A 7 2.98 9.42 -27.87
C ARG A 7 1.85 10.34 -27.38
N GLY A 8 0.76 10.40 -28.13
CA GLY A 8 -0.49 11.07 -27.73
C GLY A 8 -1.14 10.36 -26.54
N GLY A 9 -1.64 11.12 -25.57
CA GLY A 9 -2.19 10.61 -24.31
C GLY A 9 -3.36 9.62 -24.46
N TRP A 10 -3.85 9.13 -23.33
CA TRP A 10 -4.91 8.12 -23.29
C TRP A 10 -6.26 8.68 -23.73
N ARG A 11 -7.08 7.88 -24.40
CA ARG A 11 -8.49 8.21 -24.67
C ARG A 11 -9.36 7.87 -23.46
N ILE A 12 -10.53 8.50 -23.34
CA ILE A 12 -11.46 8.26 -22.22
C ILE A 12 -11.81 6.77 -22.00
N SER A 13 -11.95 5.97 -23.07
CA SER A 13 -12.21 4.53 -22.97
C SER A 13 -11.04 3.75 -22.38
N GLU A 14 -9.82 4.22 -22.59
CA GLU A 14 -8.62 3.62 -22.02
C GLU A 14 -8.47 4.01 -20.56
N VAL A 15 -8.77 5.27 -20.23
CA VAL A 15 -8.80 5.76 -18.84
C VAL A 15 -9.85 5.00 -18.01
N GLU A 16 -11.06 4.82 -18.54
CA GLU A 16 -12.12 4.03 -17.89
C GLU A 16 -11.64 2.59 -17.58
N ARG A 17 -10.98 1.94 -18.54
CA ARG A 17 -10.43 0.59 -18.35
C ARG A 17 -9.28 0.57 -17.33
N LEU A 18 -8.38 1.54 -17.36
CA LEU A 18 -7.20 1.57 -16.49
C LEU A 18 -7.56 1.90 -15.03
N LEU A 19 -8.52 2.79 -14.81
CA LEU A 19 -8.85 3.30 -13.48
C LEU A 19 -10.10 2.69 -12.88
N GLY A 20 -10.90 1.96 -13.67
CA GLY A 20 -12.20 1.43 -13.26
C GLY A 20 -13.22 2.52 -12.89
N LEU A 21 -12.98 3.77 -13.30
CA LEU A 21 -13.88 4.90 -13.06
C LEU A 21 -14.83 5.02 -14.25
N GLY A 22 -16.14 4.97 -14.00
CA GLY A 22 -17.13 5.00 -15.07
C GLY A 22 -17.05 6.27 -15.93
N ARG A 23 -17.28 6.13 -17.24
CA ARG A 23 -17.20 7.22 -18.23
C ARG A 23 -17.91 8.51 -17.81
N ARG A 24 -19.08 8.39 -17.19
CA ARG A 24 -19.88 9.54 -16.73
C ARG A 24 -19.18 10.32 -15.63
N ASP A 25 -18.54 9.64 -14.69
CA ASP A 25 -17.81 10.30 -13.59
C ASP A 25 -16.53 10.96 -14.12
N ILE A 26 -15.81 10.31 -15.06
CA ILE A 26 -14.67 10.93 -15.76
C ILE A 26 -15.11 12.22 -16.47
N GLN A 27 -16.18 12.17 -17.27
CA GLN A 27 -16.68 13.34 -17.97
C GLN A 27 -17.08 14.45 -17.00
N ARG A 28 -17.88 14.14 -15.98
CA ARG A 28 -18.33 15.14 -15.01
C ARG A 28 -17.18 15.74 -14.21
N ALA A 29 -16.14 14.97 -13.91
CA ALA A 29 -14.93 15.48 -13.25
C ALA A 29 -14.18 16.50 -14.14
N CYS A 30 -14.26 16.39 -15.47
CA CYS A 30 -13.45 17.20 -16.40
C CYS A 30 -14.20 18.34 -17.12
N TYR A 31 -15.47 18.60 -16.80
CA TYR A 31 -16.26 19.67 -17.44
C TYR A 31 -16.94 20.55 -16.37
N GLY A 32 -17.03 21.86 -16.61
CA GLY A 32 -17.70 22.84 -15.72
C GLY A 32 -19.13 23.22 -16.12
N GLY A 33 -19.73 22.52 -17.09
CA GLY A 33 -21.07 22.80 -17.62
C GLY A 33 -22.21 22.14 -16.85
N ARG A 34 -23.41 22.05 -17.46
CA ARG A 34 -24.66 21.59 -16.81
C ARG A 34 -24.53 20.15 -16.27
N GLY A 35 -24.16 20.03 -14.99
CA GLY A 35 -23.96 18.77 -14.26
C GLY A 35 -22.50 18.31 -14.13
N GLY A 36 -21.55 19.00 -14.75
CA GLY A 36 -20.11 18.81 -14.54
C GLY A 36 -19.60 19.58 -13.32
N VAL A 37 -18.50 19.10 -12.75
CA VAL A 37 -17.95 19.58 -11.48
C VAL A 37 -16.59 20.29 -11.67
N ALA A 38 -15.89 20.05 -12.79
CA ALA A 38 -14.60 20.66 -13.12
C ALA A 38 -13.56 20.55 -11.98
N ILE A 39 -13.20 19.31 -11.64
CA ILE A 39 -12.13 18.96 -10.69
C ILE A 39 -10.76 19.07 -11.35
N LEU A 40 -10.67 18.69 -12.63
CA LEU A 40 -9.46 18.71 -13.45
C LEU A 40 -9.72 19.33 -14.84
N ASP A 41 -8.68 19.91 -15.43
CA ASP A 41 -8.71 20.54 -16.77
C ASP A 41 -7.65 19.90 -17.69
N PRO A 42 -7.98 18.79 -18.37
CA PRO A 42 -7.04 18.07 -19.22
C PRO A 42 -6.66 18.85 -20.48
N THR A 43 -5.41 18.70 -20.92
CA THR A 43 -4.71 19.55 -21.90
C THR A 43 -5.40 19.70 -23.27
N ASP A 44 -6.18 18.72 -23.75
CA ASP A 44 -7.02 18.86 -24.95
C ASP A 44 -8.51 18.82 -24.57
N THR A 45 -9.16 19.99 -24.61
CA THR A 45 -10.54 20.18 -24.16
C THR A 45 -11.56 20.10 -25.30
N ALA A 46 -11.12 19.89 -26.55
CA ALA A 46 -12.02 19.82 -27.69
C ALA A 46 -12.88 18.54 -27.66
N TRP A 47 -14.18 18.71 -27.85
CA TRP A 47 -15.18 17.66 -27.76
C TRP A 47 -14.84 16.49 -28.71
N GLY A 48 -14.58 15.30 -28.15
CA GLY A 48 -14.23 14.09 -28.89
C GLY A 48 -12.74 13.89 -29.22
N ARG A 49 -11.85 14.84 -28.90
CA ARG A 49 -10.39 14.72 -29.11
C ARG A 49 -9.56 14.62 -27.83
N ARG A 50 -10.19 14.82 -26.68
CA ARG A 50 -9.53 14.81 -25.37
C ARG A 50 -8.65 13.58 -25.15
N THR A 51 -7.37 13.86 -24.97
CA THR A 51 -6.37 12.92 -24.49
C THR A 51 -5.99 13.28 -23.06
N TYR A 52 -5.78 12.25 -22.24
CA TYR A 52 -5.38 12.37 -20.85
C TYR A 52 -3.90 12.05 -20.71
N ASP A 53 -3.17 12.80 -19.90
CA ASP A 53 -1.77 12.49 -19.56
C ASP A 53 -1.62 11.81 -18.20
N GLY A 54 -0.38 11.54 -17.77
CA GLY A 54 -0.12 10.86 -16.50
C GLY A 54 -0.64 11.63 -15.27
N HIS A 55 -0.61 12.96 -15.32
CA HIS A 55 -1.10 13.82 -14.24
C HIS A 55 -2.64 13.83 -14.21
N ASP A 56 -3.30 13.80 -15.36
CA ASP A 56 -4.75 13.58 -15.43
C ASP A 56 -5.17 12.23 -14.86
N LEU A 57 -4.42 11.15 -15.18
CA LEU A 57 -4.67 9.81 -14.64
C LEU A 57 -4.51 9.79 -13.12
N ALA A 58 -3.49 10.47 -12.57
CA ALA A 58 -3.29 10.61 -11.13
C ALA A 58 -4.49 11.27 -10.44
N GLN A 59 -4.97 12.39 -10.97
CA GLN A 59 -6.14 13.07 -10.42
C GLN A 59 -7.41 12.22 -10.53
N LEU A 60 -7.64 11.57 -11.68
CA LEU A 60 -8.80 10.69 -11.87
C LEU A 60 -8.73 9.43 -10.98
N PHE A 61 -7.54 8.91 -10.70
CA PHE A 61 -7.36 7.84 -9.72
C PHE A 61 -7.77 8.30 -8.32
N LEU A 62 -7.30 9.48 -7.89
CA LEU A 62 -7.69 10.09 -6.61
C LEU A 62 -9.21 10.34 -6.52
N VAL A 63 -9.82 10.85 -7.59
CA VAL A 63 -11.29 10.96 -7.71
C VAL A 63 -11.93 9.59 -7.49
N GLY A 64 -11.44 8.54 -8.16
CA GLY A 64 -11.94 7.17 -8.01
C GLY A 64 -11.85 6.64 -6.57
N GLN A 65 -10.75 6.95 -5.85
CA GLN A 65 -10.58 6.54 -4.46
C GLN A 65 -11.60 7.21 -3.53
N LEU A 66 -11.81 8.53 -3.69
CA LEU A 66 -12.80 9.26 -2.90
C LEU A 66 -14.23 8.82 -3.23
N ARG A 67 -14.51 8.50 -4.50
CA ARG A 67 -15.80 7.92 -4.92
C ARG A 67 -16.05 6.56 -4.28
N ARG A 68 -15.04 5.69 -4.17
CA ARG A 68 -15.14 4.40 -3.44
C ARG A 68 -15.43 4.56 -1.96
N ARG A 69 -15.01 5.68 -1.35
CA ARG A 69 -15.34 6.06 0.03
C ARG A 69 -16.76 6.61 0.20
N GLY A 70 -17.54 6.70 -0.88
CA GLY A 70 -18.94 7.14 -0.86
C GLY A 70 -19.14 8.63 -1.14
N LEU A 71 -18.08 9.40 -1.39
CA LEU A 71 -18.22 10.83 -1.66
C LEU A 71 -18.90 11.06 -3.02
N SER A 72 -19.73 12.10 -3.10
CA SER A 72 -20.26 12.65 -4.34
C SER A 72 -19.19 13.48 -5.08
N LEU A 73 -19.31 13.64 -6.40
CA LEU A 73 -18.34 14.46 -7.15
C LEU A 73 -18.18 15.90 -6.62
N PRO A 74 -19.25 16.61 -6.18
CA PRO A 74 -19.08 17.91 -5.52
C PRO A 74 -18.25 17.85 -4.24
N GLU A 75 -18.42 16.84 -3.38
CA GLU A 75 -17.59 16.65 -2.18
C GLU A 75 -16.14 16.32 -2.55
N VAL A 76 -15.94 15.50 -3.59
CA VAL A 76 -14.60 15.24 -4.13
C VAL A 76 -13.94 16.55 -4.60
N LYS A 77 -14.69 17.44 -5.25
CA LYS A 77 -14.17 18.75 -5.68
C LYS A 77 -13.74 19.59 -4.48
N ALA A 78 -14.59 19.68 -3.46
CA ALA A 78 -14.27 20.42 -2.25
C ALA A 78 -12.97 19.90 -1.61
N GLU A 79 -12.80 18.58 -1.49
CA GLU A 79 -11.57 17.98 -0.95
C GLU A 79 -10.31 18.34 -1.77
N PHE A 80 -10.44 18.39 -3.10
CA PHE A 80 -9.35 18.83 -3.99
C PHE A 80 -9.05 20.32 -3.83
N GLU A 81 -10.07 21.16 -3.71
CA GLU A 81 -9.93 22.60 -3.50
C GLU A 81 -9.30 22.90 -2.13
N ASP A 82 -9.73 22.21 -1.07
CA ASP A 82 -9.18 22.31 0.27
C ASP A 82 -7.71 21.87 0.30
N SER A 83 -7.38 20.76 -0.37
CA SER A 83 -5.99 20.28 -0.50
C SER A 83 -5.10 21.29 -1.22
N ARG A 84 -5.59 21.86 -2.32
CA ARG A 84 -4.86 22.90 -3.08
C ARG A 84 -4.72 24.19 -2.29
N ALA A 85 -5.76 24.61 -1.56
CA ALA A 85 -5.72 25.77 -0.68
C ALA A 85 -4.72 25.58 0.48
N ALA A 86 -4.54 24.35 0.95
CA ALA A 86 -3.49 23.97 1.90
C ALA A 86 -2.09 23.83 1.26
N GLY A 87 -1.93 24.16 -0.03
CA GLY A 87 -0.65 24.10 -0.73
C GLY A 87 -0.20 22.69 -1.14
N ARG A 88 -1.08 21.68 -1.08
CA ARG A 88 -0.74 20.31 -1.47
C ARG A 88 -0.81 20.12 -2.97
N THR A 89 0.20 19.46 -3.50
CA THR A 89 0.28 19.03 -4.91
C THR A 89 -0.49 17.73 -5.14
N VAL A 90 -0.67 17.33 -6.41
CA VAL A 90 -1.30 16.04 -6.74
C VAL A 90 -0.40 14.88 -6.27
N GLU A 91 0.90 15.06 -6.32
CA GLU A 91 1.91 14.15 -5.80
C GLU A 91 1.77 13.95 -4.29
N ASP A 92 1.58 15.03 -3.52
CA ASP A 92 1.33 14.93 -2.07
C ASP A 92 0.04 14.17 -1.77
N MET A 93 -1.03 14.46 -2.51
CA MET A 93 -2.31 13.77 -2.38
C MET A 93 -2.17 12.27 -2.72
N LEU A 94 -1.38 11.92 -3.73
CA LEU A 94 -1.07 10.55 -4.09
C LEU A 94 -0.23 9.85 -3.01
N ALA A 95 0.76 10.51 -2.43
CA ALA A 95 1.57 9.94 -1.35
C ALA A 95 0.70 9.58 -0.13
N VAL A 96 -0.22 10.47 0.27
CA VAL A 96 -1.21 10.18 1.32
C VAL A 96 -2.09 8.99 0.94
N GLN A 97 -2.50 8.88 -0.32
CA GLN A 97 -3.30 7.76 -0.78
C GLN A 97 -2.52 6.44 -0.81
N VAL A 98 -1.22 6.47 -1.14
CA VAL A 98 -0.32 5.31 -1.07
C VAL A 98 -0.19 4.82 0.37
N ALA A 99 0.08 5.71 1.32
CA ALA A 99 0.15 5.37 2.74
C ALA A 99 -1.14 4.70 3.23
N ARG A 100 -2.30 5.30 2.92
CA ARG A 100 -3.61 4.72 3.26
C ARG A 100 -3.84 3.33 2.64
N LEU A 101 -3.42 3.12 1.39
CA LEU A 101 -3.57 1.82 0.73
C LEU A 101 -2.64 0.77 1.32
N ARG A 102 -1.44 1.15 1.78
CA ARG A 102 -0.53 0.26 2.50
C ARG A 102 -1.14 -0.19 3.83
N GLU A 103 -1.58 0.76 4.67
CA GLU A 103 -2.29 0.44 5.92
C GLU A 103 -3.48 -0.50 5.69
N GLN A 104 -4.29 -0.24 4.65
CA GLN A 104 -5.41 -1.11 4.28
C GLN A 104 -4.95 -2.51 3.84
N ALA A 105 -3.85 -2.61 3.10
CA ALA A 105 -3.30 -3.88 2.66
C ALA A 105 -2.76 -4.69 3.83
N GLU A 106 -2.06 -4.05 4.78
CA GLU A 106 -1.56 -4.68 6.02
C GLU A 106 -2.72 -5.25 6.85
N GLU A 107 -3.78 -4.48 7.05
CA GLU A 107 -4.99 -4.91 7.77
C GLU A 107 -5.70 -6.09 7.10
N VAL A 108 -5.77 -6.11 5.76
CA VAL A 108 -6.33 -7.25 5.02
C VAL A 108 -5.41 -8.47 5.12
N ALA A 109 -4.10 -8.28 4.96
CA ALA A 109 -3.11 -9.34 5.03
C ALA A 109 -3.06 -9.98 6.43
N GLY A 110 -3.21 -9.20 7.50
CA GLY A 110 -3.26 -9.71 8.87
C GLY A 110 -4.52 -10.52 9.16
N ARG A 111 -5.69 -10.05 8.70
CA ARG A 111 -6.93 -10.84 8.79
C ARG A 111 -6.85 -12.14 7.98
N LEU A 112 -6.21 -12.11 6.82
CA LEU A 112 -5.96 -13.31 6.02
C LEU A 112 -5.03 -14.27 6.76
N LEU A 113 -3.94 -13.78 7.35
CA LEU A 113 -3.02 -14.57 8.18
C LEU A 113 -3.76 -15.28 9.31
N GLN A 114 -4.60 -14.56 10.05
CA GLN A 114 -5.39 -15.15 11.14
C GLN A 114 -6.33 -16.25 10.62
N ALA A 115 -7.05 -15.98 9.53
CA ALA A 115 -8.00 -16.94 8.96
C ALA A 115 -7.31 -18.22 8.47
N GLU A 116 -6.17 -18.08 7.78
CA GLU A 116 -5.38 -19.22 7.31
C GLU A 116 -4.77 -20.02 8.46
N ALA A 117 -4.20 -19.35 9.47
CA ALA A 117 -3.65 -20.02 10.65
C ALA A 117 -4.72 -20.77 11.45
N LEU A 118 -5.91 -20.17 11.64
CA LEU A 118 -7.05 -20.83 12.28
C LEU A 118 -7.56 -22.02 11.45
N LEU A 119 -7.61 -21.90 10.12
CA LEU A 119 -7.98 -23.00 9.23
C LEU A 119 -7.01 -24.18 9.39
N ALA A 120 -5.71 -23.91 9.40
CA ALA A 120 -4.67 -24.92 9.62
C ALA A 120 -4.81 -25.58 11.00
N ALA A 121 -5.04 -24.79 12.05
CA ALA A 121 -5.24 -25.29 13.41
C ALA A 121 -6.47 -26.19 13.54
N VAL A 122 -7.62 -25.79 12.96
CA VAL A 122 -8.84 -26.61 12.94
C VAL A 122 -8.64 -27.89 12.14
N GLY A 123 -7.83 -27.85 11.07
CA GLY A 123 -7.45 -29.02 10.28
C GLY A 123 -6.41 -29.94 10.93
N GLY A 124 -5.82 -29.55 12.06
CA GLY A 124 -4.75 -30.30 12.74
C GLY A 124 -3.38 -30.20 12.08
N ASP A 125 -3.20 -29.30 11.11
CA ASP A 125 -1.93 -29.09 10.39
C ASP A 125 -1.18 -27.87 10.94
N VAL A 126 -0.72 -28.00 12.18
CA VAL A 126 0.05 -26.92 12.85
C VAL A 126 1.37 -26.64 12.10
N GLY A 127 1.92 -27.64 11.40
CA GLY A 127 3.13 -27.47 10.59
C GLY A 127 2.94 -26.51 9.42
N ALA A 128 1.74 -26.41 8.86
CA ALA A 128 1.44 -25.45 7.79
C ALA A 128 1.50 -23.98 8.24
N VAL A 129 1.34 -23.70 9.55
CA VAL A 129 1.32 -22.32 10.07
C VAL A 129 2.66 -21.61 9.85
N GLU A 130 3.78 -22.33 9.91
CA GLU A 130 5.10 -21.77 9.58
C GLU A 130 5.13 -21.19 8.15
N GLY A 131 4.64 -21.95 7.17
CA GLY A 131 4.60 -21.52 5.77
C GLY A 131 3.62 -20.36 5.53
N ILE A 132 2.55 -20.28 6.31
CA ILE A 132 1.60 -19.17 6.32
C ILE A 132 2.25 -17.90 6.86
N VAL A 133 2.95 -17.98 8.00
CA VAL A 133 3.72 -16.86 8.58
C VAL A 133 4.83 -16.42 7.63
N ALA A 134 5.58 -17.35 7.03
CA ALA A 134 6.62 -17.06 6.05
C ALA A 134 6.10 -16.22 4.86
N ARG A 135 4.93 -16.59 4.35
CA ARG A 135 4.29 -15.87 3.24
C ARG A 135 3.83 -14.49 3.67
N HIS A 136 3.24 -14.36 4.87
CA HIS A 136 2.80 -13.07 5.39
C HIS A 136 3.97 -12.11 5.59
N VAL A 137 5.09 -12.57 6.16
CA VAL A 137 6.32 -11.75 6.31
C VAL A 137 6.77 -11.17 4.97
N ARG A 138 6.81 -11.98 3.89
CA ARG A 138 7.16 -11.49 2.55
C ARG A 138 6.17 -10.47 2.00
N VAL A 139 4.89 -10.59 2.35
CA VAL A 139 3.89 -9.57 1.98
C VAL A 139 4.17 -8.27 2.72
N GLN A 140 4.53 -8.32 4.00
CA GLN A 140 4.90 -7.13 4.78
C GLN A 140 6.16 -6.46 4.23
N GLU A 141 7.22 -7.23 3.93
CA GLU A 141 8.44 -6.72 3.28
C GLU A 141 8.13 -6.03 1.93
N ALA A 142 7.10 -6.47 1.20
CA ALA A 142 6.69 -5.83 -0.05
C ALA A 142 5.84 -4.56 0.15
N LEU A 143 5.16 -4.43 1.29
CA LEU A 143 4.30 -3.29 1.61
C LEU A 143 5.10 -2.16 2.28
N ASP A 144 6.07 -2.51 3.13
CA ASP A 144 6.93 -1.58 3.84
C ASP A 144 8.35 -1.57 3.25
N PRO A 145 8.75 -0.51 2.53
CA PRO A 145 10.07 -0.41 1.94
C PRO A 145 11.20 -0.24 2.97
N ASP A 146 10.88 0.09 4.23
CA ASP A 146 11.86 0.29 5.29
C ASP A 146 12.22 -1.04 5.99
N LEU A 147 11.46 -2.12 5.73
CA LEU A 147 11.80 -3.45 6.21
C LEU A 147 12.99 -4.03 5.44
N PRO A 148 13.94 -4.67 6.13
CA PRO A 148 15.06 -5.33 5.47
C PRO A 148 14.54 -6.47 4.61
N SER A 149 14.82 -6.44 3.30
CA SER A 149 14.52 -7.56 2.41
C SER A 149 15.41 -8.74 2.79
N GLY A 150 14.82 -9.88 3.18
CA GLY A 150 15.55 -11.08 3.61
C GLY A 150 16.39 -11.81 2.55
N ASP A 151 16.79 -11.14 1.45
CA ASP A 151 17.65 -11.70 0.39
C ASP A 151 19.11 -11.31 0.60
N ASP A 152 19.73 -11.91 1.62
CA ASP A 152 21.13 -11.66 1.97
C ASP A 152 22.03 -12.84 1.55
N GLY A 153 22.12 -13.09 0.24
CA GLY A 153 23.13 -13.99 -0.33
C GLY A 153 22.73 -15.47 -0.49
N GLY A 154 21.45 -15.76 -0.75
CA GLY A 154 21.02 -17.06 -1.30
C GLY A 154 20.48 -18.09 -0.31
N ARG A 155 20.37 -17.76 0.99
CA ARG A 155 19.61 -18.56 1.97
C ARG A 155 18.38 -17.79 2.43
N VAL A 156 17.20 -18.33 2.16
CA VAL A 156 15.95 -17.80 2.70
C VAL A 156 15.95 -17.99 4.23
N PRO A 157 15.92 -16.91 5.03
CA PRO A 157 15.87 -17.01 6.48
C PRO A 157 14.57 -17.70 6.94
N SER A 158 14.62 -18.38 8.09
CA SER A 158 13.39 -18.91 8.67
C SER A 158 12.47 -17.75 9.10
N PRO A 159 11.14 -17.93 9.10
CA PRO A 159 10.22 -16.87 9.51
C PRO A 159 10.51 -16.36 10.93
N LEU A 160 10.90 -17.26 11.83
CA LEU A 160 11.30 -16.89 13.19
C LEU A 160 12.53 -16.00 13.22
N ALA A 161 13.53 -16.25 12.38
CA ALA A 161 14.71 -15.39 12.30
C ALA A 161 14.37 -13.98 11.81
N VAL A 162 13.48 -13.87 10.81
CA VAL A 162 13.02 -12.57 10.32
C VAL A 162 12.23 -11.81 11.40
N LEU A 163 11.33 -12.48 12.10
CA LEU A 163 10.57 -11.88 13.20
C LEU A 163 11.48 -11.38 14.33
N LEU A 164 12.56 -12.09 14.64
CA LEU A 164 13.53 -11.66 15.66
C LEU A 164 14.39 -10.47 15.21
N ALA A 165 14.65 -10.33 13.91
CA ALA A 165 15.44 -9.24 13.35
C ALA A 165 14.61 -7.97 13.09
N ALA A 166 13.29 -8.09 12.94
CA ALA A 166 12.38 -6.98 12.65
C ALA A 166 11.23 -6.91 13.67
N PRO A 167 11.43 -6.25 14.84
CA PRO A 167 10.43 -6.16 15.90
C PRO A 167 9.07 -5.64 15.40
N GLY A 168 9.05 -4.70 14.45
CA GLY A 168 7.82 -4.16 13.86
C GLY A 168 6.92 -5.22 13.19
N LEU A 169 7.49 -6.32 12.70
CA LEU A 169 6.71 -7.43 12.15
C LEU A 169 6.01 -8.26 13.21
N VAL A 170 6.58 -8.34 14.42
CA VAL A 170 6.02 -9.13 15.52
C VAL A 170 4.73 -8.50 16.04
N ASP A 171 4.68 -7.17 16.05
CA ASP A 171 3.49 -6.40 16.46
C ASP A 171 2.47 -6.20 15.32
N GLY A 172 2.75 -6.77 14.15
CA GLY A 172 1.89 -6.66 12.96
C GLY A 172 0.52 -7.31 13.14
N PRO A 173 -0.51 -6.83 12.39
CA PRO A 173 -1.86 -7.37 12.46
C PRO A 173 -1.91 -8.89 12.27
N GLY A 174 -2.49 -9.60 13.23
CA GLY A 174 -2.69 -11.05 13.16
C GLY A 174 -1.49 -11.92 13.55
N MET A 175 -0.30 -11.33 13.73
CA MET A 175 0.93 -12.08 13.99
C MET A 175 0.90 -12.83 15.32
N ALA A 176 0.43 -12.19 16.40
CA ALA A 176 0.39 -12.80 17.73
C ALA A 176 -0.40 -14.13 17.75
N LEU A 177 -1.57 -14.16 17.10
CA LEU A 177 -2.38 -15.39 17.00
C LEU A 177 -1.66 -16.45 16.18
N ALA A 178 -1.08 -16.08 15.03
CA ALA A 178 -0.41 -17.03 14.16
C ALA A 178 0.82 -17.67 14.84
N VAL A 179 1.60 -16.87 15.57
CA VAL A 179 2.76 -17.37 16.34
C VAL A 179 2.32 -18.30 17.46
N ASP A 180 1.26 -17.96 18.20
CA ASP A 180 0.72 -18.85 19.25
C ASP A 180 0.19 -20.17 18.69
N LEU A 181 -0.45 -20.14 17.51
CA LEU A 181 -0.90 -21.35 16.84
C LEU A 181 0.25 -22.19 16.29
N TRP A 182 1.35 -21.55 15.88
CA TRP A 182 2.53 -22.24 15.34
C TRP A 182 3.40 -22.87 16.44
N LEU A 183 3.80 -22.08 17.43
CA LEU A 183 4.81 -22.46 18.43
C LEU A 183 4.18 -22.89 19.77
N GLY A 184 2.89 -22.64 19.94
CA GLY A 184 2.12 -22.96 21.14
C GLY A 184 1.75 -21.71 21.95
N PRO A 185 0.81 -21.83 22.91
CA PRO A 185 0.28 -20.70 23.66
C PRO A 185 1.36 -19.87 24.38
N GLY A 186 1.28 -18.54 24.28
CA GLY A 186 2.23 -17.62 24.92
C GLY A 186 3.54 -17.41 24.15
N SER A 187 3.72 -18.06 23.00
CA SER A 187 4.92 -17.91 22.19
C SER A 187 5.05 -16.54 21.55
N SER A 188 3.93 -15.89 21.20
CA SER A 188 3.93 -14.52 20.66
C SER A 188 4.60 -13.52 21.60
N GLU A 189 4.29 -13.58 22.90
CA GLU A 189 4.91 -12.71 23.89
C GLU A 189 6.41 -13.01 24.03
N ALA A 190 6.80 -14.29 23.98
CA ALA A 190 8.20 -14.70 24.06
C ALA A 190 9.01 -14.22 22.85
N VAL A 191 8.45 -14.35 21.63
CA VAL A 191 9.07 -13.89 20.39
C VAL A 191 9.22 -12.37 20.38
N ARG A 192 8.20 -11.63 20.80
CA ARG A 192 8.25 -10.16 20.91
C ARG A 192 9.36 -9.69 21.84
N LYS A 193 9.44 -10.24 23.06
CA LYS A 193 10.52 -9.92 24.02
C LYS A 193 11.90 -10.26 23.46
N ALA A 194 12.01 -11.37 22.72
CA ALA A 194 13.28 -11.77 22.12
C ALA A 194 13.70 -10.83 20.97
N ALA A 195 12.75 -10.36 20.15
CA ALA A 195 13.00 -9.39 19.09
C ALA A 195 13.41 -8.01 19.66
N GLU A 196 12.68 -7.51 20.66
CA GLU A 196 13.04 -6.28 21.38
C GLU A 196 14.46 -6.36 21.96
N ALA A 197 14.80 -7.47 22.62
CA ALA A 197 16.12 -7.69 23.18
C ALA A 197 17.22 -7.81 22.12
N ALA A 198 16.90 -8.26 20.90
CA ALA A 198 17.84 -8.32 19.79
C ALA A 198 18.13 -6.90 19.25
N ALA A 199 17.09 -6.08 19.03
CA ALA A 199 17.23 -4.72 18.56
C ALA A 199 18.10 -3.85 19.49
N THR A 200 17.89 -3.92 20.82
CA THR A 200 18.71 -3.16 21.79
C THR A 200 20.19 -3.56 21.75
N ARG A 201 20.51 -4.83 21.44
CA ARG A 201 21.91 -5.29 21.36
C ARG A 201 22.61 -4.70 20.15
N GLU A 202 21.93 -4.58 19.01
CA GLU A 202 22.49 -4.00 17.79
C GLU A 202 22.79 -2.51 17.96
N GLU A 203 21.88 -1.75 18.60
CA GLU A 203 22.10 -0.34 18.94
C GLU A 203 23.34 -0.14 19.83
N THR A 204 23.52 -1.00 20.83
CA THR A 204 24.65 -0.93 21.77
C THR A 204 26.00 -1.22 21.09
N ILE A 205 26.02 -2.13 20.12
CA ILE A 205 27.21 -2.47 19.34
C ILE A 205 27.57 -1.33 18.37
N GLY A 206 26.57 -0.76 17.67
CA GLY A 206 26.77 0.38 16.77
C GLY A 206 27.34 1.62 17.46
N GLU A 207 26.83 1.96 18.65
CA GLU A 207 27.31 3.12 19.42
C GLU A 207 28.75 2.93 19.95
N SER A 208 29.16 1.67 20.18
CA SER A 208 30.51 1.33 20.63
C SER A 208 31.55 1.40 19.51
N ASP A 209 31.15 1.15 18.27
CA ASP A 209 32.01 1.24 17.09
C ASP A 209 32.14 2.68 16.57
N GLU A 210 31.10 3.51 16.74
CA GLU A 210 31.14 4.93 16.40
C GLU A 210 32.00 5.75 17.38
N LYS A 211 31.99 5.40 18.69
CA LYS A 211 32.89 6.02 19.69
C LYS A 211 34.37 5.65 19.54
N LYS A 212 34.71 4.70 18.66
CA LYS A 212 36.09 4.28 18.36
C LYS A 212 36.64 4.87 17.07
N ARG A 213 35.88 5.70 16.35
CA ARG A 213 36.31 6.41 15.13
C ARG A 213 36.70 7.86 15.40
#